data_AF-A0A5N8UVF5-F1
#
_entry.id   AF-A0A5N8UVF5-F1
#
_cell.length_a   1.000
_cell.length_b   1.000
_cell.length_c   1.000
_cell.angle_alpha   90.00
_cell.angle_beta   90.00
_cell.angle_gamma   90.00
#
_symmetry.space_group_name_H-M   'P 1'
#
loop_
_entity.id
_entity.type
_entity.pdbx_description
1 polymer ?
#
loop_
_entity_poly.entity_id
_entity_poly.type
_entity_poly.pdbx_seq_one_letter_code
_entity_poly.pdbx_strand_id
1 'polypeptide(L)'
;MKISLIENGVDSLKKGFESLKKYEEMHFIDRSGEERFYTLKDAILSINHGIEILFKQVLINHNELLVFSDIDKSLKSAFREKRQKKLSSIFETEKSPHTVTMQEAIDRLSSFCGIVLDKKMLSKISQLEKYRNQITHSAIFIKEEDVSDTFNGLIDKVDTFFLQELKGNYSSVSGYTKFKDEYQKYLDKSDETKKDIKRETIEKLIEAFSQCSLSMGQNEARVIDDINVAMQVMAILTSSSLTFGADFYNNHNTGQIGEVKRIGSDLISIFTEDNQTDYRFKFKSLLIYLPEVDSDFSPILFFEADDSVVDDEYKRFIKNDYSGKQVLSGIHLVDEARIEYDKEKINTFFYDMDNDSIPYRSFWSIEYYLSKGIFCFMNVQGLNYGSMRRVLNGSHTLKEVQVILNRGK
;
A
#
# COMPACT_ATOMS: atom_id res chain seq x y z
N MET A 1 13.26 -20.45 -29.29
CA MET A 1 12.45 -20.01 -28.13
C MET A 1 11.59 -18.83 -28.57
N LYS A 2 10.33 -18.73 -28.12
CA LYS A 2 9.44 -17.62 -28.46
C LYS A 2 8.86 -17.08 -27.16
N ILE A 3 8.98 -15.78 -26.93
CA ILE A 3 8.34 -15.04 -25.84
C ILE A 3 7.37 -14.05 -26.46
N SER A 4 6.13 -14.00 -25.96
CA SER A 4 5.16 -13.00 -26.37
C SER A 4 5.52 -11.62 -25.81
N LEU A 5 4.96 -10.57 -26.39
CA LEU A 5 5.19 -9.20 -25.94
C LEU A 5 4.70 -9.00 -24.49
N ILE A 6 3.55 -9.59 -24.14
CA ILE A 6 3.02 -9.55 -22.78
C ILE A 6 3.91 -10.29 -21.77
N GLU A 7 4.38 -11.49 -22.09
CA GLU A 7 5.31 -12.24 -21.23
C GLU A 7 6.61 -11.46 -21.00
N ASN A 8 7.15 -10.83 -22.06
CA ASN A 8 8.36 -10.01 -21.96
C ASN A 8 8.14 -8.77 -21.07
N GLY A 9 6.99 -8.11 -21.22
CA GLY A 9 6.63 -6.94 -20.42
C GLY A 9 6.46 -7.27 -18.94
N VAL A 10 5.73 -8.36 -18.63
CA VAL A 10 5.52 -8.85 -17.25
C VAL A 10 6.85 -9.28 -16.62
N ASP A 11 7.68 -10.04 -17.33
CA ASP A 11 9.00 -10.47 -16.83
C ASP A 11 9.91 -9.27 -16.50
N SER A 12 9.91 -8.27 -17.37
CA SER A 12 10.69 -7.03 -17.17
C SER A 12 10.20 -6.22 -15.98
N LEU A 13 8.88 -6.04 -15.83
CA LEU A 13 8.32 -5.39 -14.65
C LEU A 13 8.66 -6.15 -13.38
N LYS A 14 8.53 -7.48 -13.38
CA LYS A 14 8.82 -8.32 -12.23
C LYS A 14 10.27 -8.19 -11.79
N LYS A 15 11.22 -8.33 -12.71
CA LYS A 15 12.64 -8.09 -12.44
C LYS A 15 12.91 -6.69 -11.90
N GLY A 16 12.20 -5.70 -12.45
CA GLY A 16 12.32 -4.31 -12.03
C GLY A 16 11.88 -4.09 -10.58
N PHE A 17 10.69 -4.54 -10.20
CA PHE A 17 10.19 -4.39 -8.84
C PHE A 17 10.90 -5.31 -7.83
N GLU A 18 11.36 -6.50 -8.24
CA GLU A 18 12.24 -7.35 -7.41
C GLU A 18 13.58 -6.65 -7.13
N SER A 19 14.16 -5.98 -8.13
CA SER A 19 15.38 -5.19 -7.96
C SER A 19 15.14 -3.98 -7.06
N LEU A 20 14.01 -3.29 -7.20
CA LEU A 20 13.64 -2.18 -6.32
C LEU A 20 13.51 -2.65 -4.85
N LYS A 21 12.84 -3.78 -4.63
CA LYS A 21 12.74 -4.39 -3.30
C LYS A 21 14.12 -4.71 -2.72
N LYS A 22 15.02 -5.30 -3.52
CA LYS A 22 16.40 -5.58 -3.11
C LYS A 22 17.14 -4.28 -2.73
N TYR A 23 16.95 -3.21 -3.50
CA TYR A 23 17.53 -1.89 -3.22
C TYR A 23 17.05 -1.30 -1.88
N GLU A 24 15.75 -1.40 -1.58
CA GLU A 24 15.17 -0.95 -0.31
C GLU A 24 15.71 -1.79 0.85
N GLU A 25 15.78 -3.10 0.68
CA GLU A 25 16.32 -4.03 1.67
C GLU A 25 17.80 -3.77 1.98
N MET A 26 18.60 -3.44 0.96
CA MET A 26 20.02 -3.10 1.11
C MET A 26 20.22 -1.85 1.97
N HIS A 27 19.31 -0.87 1.92
CA HIS A 27 19.39 0.35 2.74
C HIS A 27 19.52 0.05 4.25
N PHE A 28 18.94 -1.06 4.70
CA PHE A 28 18.95 -1.48 6.09
C PHE A 28 20.13 -2.40 6.46
N ILE A 29 20.92 -2.86 5.48
CA ILE A 29 22.08 -3.75 5.68
C ILE A 29 23.40 -3.01 5.40
N ASP A 30 23.48 -2.29 4.28
CA ASP A 30 24.67 -1.55 3.83
C ASP A 30 24.26 -0.20 3.23
N ARG A 31 24.67 0.88 3.90
CA ARG A 31 24.23 2.25 3.59
C ARG A 31 25.01 2.90 2.44
N SER A 32 26.12 2.34 1.97
CA SER A 32 27.06 3.09 1.11
C SER A 32 27.61 2.38 -0.13
N GLY A 33 27.15 1.17 -0.45
CA GLY A 33 27.70 0.40 -1.57
C GLY A 33 27.28 0.89 -2.96
N GLU A 34 28.23 0.93 -3.91
CA GLU A 34 27.95 1.06 -5.36
C GLU A 34 26.95 0.01 -5.87
N GLU A 35 26.95 -1.19 -5.28
CA GLU A 35 26.01 -2.28 -5.59
C GLU A 35 24.54 -1.86 -5.41
N ARG A 36 24.25 -1.04 -4.39
CA ARG A 36 22.90 -0.54 -4.14
C ARG A 36 22.46 0.37 -5.28
N PHE A 37 23.35 1.23 -5.76
CA PHE A 37 23.07 2.10 -6.91
C PHE A 37 22.88 1.29 -8.21
N TYR A 38 23.71 0.27 -8.47
CA TYR A 38 23.52 -0.61 -9.63
C TYR A 38 22.17 -1.35 -9.57
N THR A 39 21.77 -1.80 -8.39
CA THR A 39 20.47 -2.44 -8.16
C THR A 39 19.31 -1.48 -8.47
N LEU A 40 19.40 -0.21 -8.04
CA LEU A 40 18.41 0.82 -8.38
C LEU A 40 18.37 1.10 -9.88
N LYS A 41 19.53 1.18 -10.52
CA LYS A 41 19.64 1.35 -11.98
C LYS A 41 18.91 0.21 -12.70
N ASP A 42 19.15 -1.03 -12.33
CA ASP A 42 18.50 -2.19 -12.95
C ASP A 42 16.99 -2.17 -12.73
N ALA A 43 16.54 -1.74 -11.54
CA ALA A 43 15.12 -1.50 -11.26
C ALA A 43 14.51 -0.46 -12.22
N ILE A 44 15.12 0.73 -12.32
CA ILE A 44 14.63 1.81 -13.19
C ILE A 44 14.52 1.36 -14.64
N LEU A 45 15.59 0.75 -15.17
CA LEU A 45 15.63 0.31 -16.57
C LEU A 45 14.58 -0.77 -16.86
N SER A 46 14.44 -1.75 -15.97
CA SER A 46 13.53 -2.88 -16.15
C SER A 46 12.07 -2.48 -15.97
N ILE A 47 11.74 -1.63 -14.98
CA ILE A 47 10.39 -1.09 -14.81
C ILE A 47 10.00 -0.25 -16.03
N ASN A 48 10.88 0.66 -16.48
CA ASN A 48 10.59 1.50 -17.64
C ASN A 48 10.34 0.65 -18.90
N HIS A 49 11.20 -0.35 -19.14
CA HIS A 49 11.01 -1.28 -20.26
C HIS A 49 9.70 -2.07 -20.14
N GLY A 50 9.39 -2.61 -18.96
CA GLY A 50 8.18 -3.39 -18.73
C GLY A 50 6.90 -2.59 -18.98
N ILE A 51 6.81 -1.36 -18.46
CA ILE A 51 5.65 -0.47 -18.69
C ILE A 51 5.50 -0.16 -20.19
N GLU A 52 6.60 0.20 -20.87
CA GLU A 52 6.57 0.55 -22.30
C GLU A 52 6.06 -0.63 -23.15
N ILE A 53 6.58 -1.82 -22.89
CA ILE A 53 6.19 -3.04 -23.61
C ILE A 53 4.72 -3.39 -23.37
N LEU A 54 4.22 -3.22 -22.15
CA LEU A 54 2.82 -3.51 -21.83
C LEU A 54 1.87 -2.44 -22.38
N PHE A 55 2.23 -1.15 -22.40
CA PHE A 55 1.46 -0.14 -23.13
C PHE A 55 1.36 -0.48 -24.62
N LYS A 56 2.46 -0.93 -25.24
CA LYS A 56 2.45 -1.42 -26.62
C LYS A 56 1.52 -2.61 -26.79
N GLN A 57 1.47 -3.53 -25.83
CA GLN A 57 0.52 -4.64 -25.86
C GLN A 57 -0.94 -4.16 -25.81
N VAL A 58 -1.26 -3.17 -24.96
CA VAL A 58 -2.61 -2.58 -24.91
C VAL A 58 -2.97 -1.95 -26.25
N LEU A 59 -2.04 -1.21 -26.88
CA LEU A 59 -2.25 -0.66 -28.23
C LEU A 59 -2.50 -1.74 -29.27
N ILE A 60 -1.74 -2.84 -29.27
CA ILE A 60 -1.92 -3.96 -30.20
C ILE A 60 -3.30 -4.60 -30.03
N ASN A 61 -3.79 -4.74 -28.80
CA ASN A 61 -5.13 -5.28 -28.52
C ASN A 61 -6.25 -4.43 -29.12
N HIS A 62 -6.02 -3.12 -29.28
CA HIS A 62 -6.95 -2.22 -29.95
C HIS A 62 -6.75 -2.25 -31.48
N ASN A 63 -5.51 -2.07 -31.94
CA ASN A 63 -5.13 -2.15 -33.34
C ASN A 63 -3.59 -2.28 -33.47
N GLU A 64 -3.11 -3.34 -34.13
CA GLU A 64 -1.68 -3.63 -34.35
C GLU A 64 -0.91 -2.43 -34.94
N LEU A 65 -1.54 -1.59 -35.78
CA LEU A 65 -0.88 -0.45 -36.41
C LEU A 65 -0.50 0.67 -35.42
N LEU A 66 -1.14 0.73 -34.26
CA LEU A 66 -0.90 1.76 -33.25
C LEU A 66 0.48 1.64 -32.59
N VAL A 67 1.18 0.51 -32.75
CA VAL A 67 2.52 0.31 -32.16
C VAL A 67 3.65 0.89 -33.00
N PHE A 68 3.40 1.28 -34.25
CA PHE A 68 4.43 1.79 -35.17
C PHE A 68 4.42 3.31 -35.21
N SER A 69 5.60 3.94 -35.18
CA SER A 69 5.71 5.40 -35.18
C SER A 69 5.06 6.02 -36.42
N ASP A 70 5.34 5.47 -37.60
CA ASP A 70 4.80 5.92 -38.89
C ASP A 70 4.14 4.80 -39.70
N ILE A 71 2.99 5.08 -40.30
CA ILE A 71 2.33 4.20 -41.28
C ILE A 71 2.75 4.61 -42.69
N ASP A 72 4.01 4.36 -43.01
CA ASP A 72 4.62 4.81 -44.25
C ASP A 72 4.77 3.68 -45.30
N LYS A 73 5.51 3.95 -46.38
CA LYS A 73 5.83 2.94 -47.39
C LYS A 73 6.71 1.83 -46.82
N SER A 74 7.58 2.12 -45.85
CA SER A 74 8.50 1.16 -45.26
C SER A 74 7.75 0.09 -44.46
N LEU A 75 6.77 0.49 -43.64
CA LEU A 75 5.92 -0.42 -42.89
C LEU A 75 5.10 -1.31 -43.83
N LYS A 76 4.53 -0.72 -44.89
CA LYS A 76 3.80 -1.49 -45.92
C LYS A 76 4.69 -2.50 -46.63
N SER A 77 5.94 -2.14 -46.94
CA SER A 77 6.90 -3.09 -47.50
C SER A 77 7.26 -4.20 -46.51
N ALA A 78 7.46 -3.88 -45.22
CA ALA A 78 7.76 -4.87 -44.19
C ALA A 78 6.62 -5.89 -44.02
N PHE A 79 5.35 -5.46 -44.02
CA PHE A 79 4.20 -6.38 -44.00
C PHE A 79 4.06 -7.23 -45.28
N ARG A 80 4.50 -6.72 -46.44
CA ARG A 80 4.55 -7.51 -47.67
C ARG A 80 5.65 -8.56 -47.61
N GLU A 81 6.84 -8.15 -47.18
CA GLU A 81 8.00 -9.01 -47.04
C GLU A 81 7.74 -10.14 -46.02
N LYS A 82 7.19 -9.82 -44.84
CA LYS A 82 6.79 -10.81 -43.83
C LYS A 82 5.89 -11.90 -44.42
N ARG A 83 4.91 -11.51 -45.25
CA ARG A 83 3.99 -12.45 -45.92
C ARG A 83 4.67 -13.27 -47.01
N GLN A 84 5.51 -12.65 -47.84
CA GLN A 84 6.21 -13.32 -48.95
C GLN A 84 7.26 -14.31 -48.45
N LYS A 85 8.09 -13.89 -47.48
CA LYS A 85 9.16 -14.69 -46.88
C LYS A 85 8.69 -15.58 -45.72
N LYS A 86 7.39 -15.54 -45.37
CA LYS A 86 6.78 -16.26 -44.23
C LYS A 86 7.56 -16.05 -42.91
N LEU A 87 8.02 -14.81 -42.68
CA LEU A 87 8.79 -14.45 -41.49
C LEU A 87 7.93 -14.54 -40.23
N SER A 88 8.58 -14.84 -39.12
CA SER A 88 7.90 -15.01 -37.83
C SER A 88 7.51 -13.66 -37.21
N SER A 89 8.30 -12.62 -37.53
CA SER A 89 8.15 -11.26 -37.02
C SER A 89 8.34 -10.22 -38.12
N ILE A 90 7.69 -9.06 -37.98
CA ILE A 90 7.92 -7.92 -38.90
C ILE A 90 9.31 -7.29 -38.69
N PHE A 91 9.90 -7.48 -37.52
CA PHE A 91 11.24 -7.00 -37.18
C PHE A 91 12.37 -7.84 -37.79
N GLU A 92 12.04 -8.98 -38.44
CA GLU A 92 12.99 -9.80 -39.23
C GLU A 92 13.13 -9.31 -40.67
N THR A 93 12.38 -8.28 -41.07
CA THR A 93 12.44 -7.69 -42.42
C THR A 93 13.69 -6.84 -42.58
N GLU A 94 14.14 -6.63 -43.83
CA GLU A 94 15.35 -5.85 -44.12
C GLU A 94 15.27 -4.40 -43.60
N LYS A 95 14.06 -3.84 -43.53
CA LYS A 95 13.78 -2.55 -42.92
C LYS A 95 12.85 -2.72 -41.74
N SER A 96 13.45 -3.00 -40.59
CA SER A 96 12.74 -3.13 -39.32
C SER A 96 12.01 -1.82 -38.97
N PRO A 97 10.68 -1.83 -38.78
CA PRO A 97 9.92 -0.62 -38.52
C PRO A 97 10.19 -0.08 -37.12
N HIS A 98 10.19 1.24 -36.97
CA HIS A 98 10.27 1.89 -35.66
C HIS A 98 8.96 1.75 -34.89
N THR A 99 9.06 1.38 -33.62
CA THR A 99 7.92 1.34 -32.70
C THR A 99 7.84 2.63 -31.90
N VAL A 100 6.63 2.95 -31.45
CA VAL A 100 6.35 4.08 -30.58
C VAL A 100 7.21 4.07 -29.32
N THR A 101 7.55 5.25 -28.82
CA THR A 101 8.11 5.48 -27.48
C THR A 101 7.04 5.34 -26.40
N MET A 102 7.42 5.35 -25.12
CA MET A 102 6.47 5.36 -23.99
C MET A 102 5.52 6.56 -24.06
N GLN A 103 6.03 7.78 -24.29
CA GLN A 103 5.21 8.98 -24.39
C GLN A 103 4.23 8.90 -25.57
N GLU A 104 4.69 8.48 -26.75
CA GLU A 104 3.81 8.26 -27.89
C GLU A 104 2.76 7.19 -27.61
N ALA A 105 3.10 6.14 -26.85
CA ALA A 105 2.14 5.11 -26.46
C ALA A 105 1.06 5.67 -25.52
N ILE A 106 1.45 6.45 -24.51
CA ILE A 106 0.54 7.16 -23.59
C ILE A 106 -0.43 8.06 -24.37
N ASP A 107 0.11 8.88 -25.27
CA ASP A 107 -0.69 9.82 -26.07
C ASP A 107 -1.70 9.07 -26.96
N ARG A 108 -1.29 7.94 -27.54
CA ARG A 108 -2.15 7.09 -28.37
C ARG A 108 -3.22 6.36 -27.57
N LEU A 109 -2.90 5.86 -26.38
CA LEU A 109 -3.88 5.24 -25.47
C LEU A 109 -4.98 6.24 -25.12
N SER A 110 -4.61 7.49 -24.82
CA SER A 110 -5.59 8.54 -24.53
C SER A 110 -6.38 8.97 -25.77
N SER A 111 -5.69 9.27 -26.88
CA SER A 111 -6.31 9.92 -28.05
C SER A 111 -7.06 8.96 -28.98
N PHE A 112 -6.55 7.73 -29.16
CA PHE A 112 -7.11 6.76 -30.10
C PHE A 112 -7.89 5.65 -29.41
N CYS A 113 -7.45 5.20 -28.23
CA CYS A 113 -8.15 4.16 -27.48
C CYS A 113 -9.21 4.71 -26.51
N GLY A 114 -9.21 6.02 -26.25
CA GLY A 114 -10.15 6.65 -25.30
C GLY A 114 -9.91 6.24 -23.85
N ILE A 115 -8.72 5.74 -23.52
CA ILE A 115 -8.36 5.27 -22.19
C ILE A 115 -7.96 6.47 -21.32
N VAL A 116 -8.63 6.63 -20.19
CA VAL A 116 -8.31 7.68 -19.21
C VAL A 116 -7.23 7.17 -18.25
N LEU A 117 -6.04 7.75 -18.36
CA LEU A 117 -4.89 7.39 -17.53
C LEU A 117 -4.84 8.23 -16.25
N ASP A 118 -4.53 7.58 -15.12
CA ASP A 118 -4.38 8.26 -13.83
C ASP A 118 -3.23 9.28 -13.87
N LYS A 119 -3.53 10.54 -13.57
CA LYS A 119 -2.53 11.62 -13.63
C LYS A 119 -1.36 11.41 -12.67
N LYS A 120 -1.63 10.85 -11.48
CA LYS A 120 -0.57 10.54 -10.50
C LYS A 120 0.37 9.44 -11.04
N MET A 121 -0.19 8.39 -11.65
CA MET A 121 0.59 7.34 -12.34
C MET A 121 1.46 7.93 -13.45
N LEU A 122 0.88 8.76 -14.33
CA LEU A 122 1.61 9.39 -15.44
C LEU A 122 2.75 10.28 -14.95
N SER A 123 2.54 11.04 -13.87
CA SER A 123 3.60 11.86 -13.27
C SER A 123 4.78 11.01 -12.78
N LYS A 124 4.51 9.86 -12.15
CA LYS A 124 5.55 8.92 -11.70
C LYS A 124 6.28 8.26 -12.87
N ILE A 125 5.54 7.85 -13.92
CA ILE A 125 6.14 7.28 -15.14
C ILE A 125 7.04 8.31 -15.84
N SER A 126 6.60 9.57 -15.95
CA SER A 126 7.41 10.64 -16.54
C SER A 126 8.70 10.86 -15.74
N GLN A 127 8.64 10.79 -14.41
CA GLN A 127 9.84 10.88 -13.57
C GLN A 127 10.76 9.67 -13.75
N LEU A 128 10.21 8.46 -13.86
CA LEU A 128 10.95 7.24 -14.18
C LEU A 128 11.68 7.35 -15.54
N GLU A 129 11.03 7.88 -16.57
CA GLU A 129 11.63 8.11 -17.88
C GLU A 129 12.80 9.10 -17.82
N LYS A 130 12.69 10.16 -17.00
CA LYS A 130 13.79 11.10 -16.76
C LYS A 130 14.99 10.39 -16.15
N TYR A 131 14.79 9.56 -15.12
CA TYR A 131 15.89 8.78 -14.54
C TYR A 131 16.49 7.81 -15.54
N ARG A 132 15.67 7.09 -16.30
CA ARG A 132 16.14 6.19 -17.37
C ARG A 132 17.02 6.93 -18.37
N ASN A 133 16.60 8.12 -18.82
CA ASN A 133 17.35 8.92 -19.78
C ASN A 133 18.66 9.43 -19.18
N GLN A 134 18.63 9.92 -17.95
CA GLN A 134 19.83 10.38 -17.24
C GLN A 134 20.83 9.22 -17.02
N ILE A 135 20.39 8.06 -16.56
CA ILE A 135 21.21 6.85 -16.40
C ILE A 135 21.84 6.41 -17.72
N THR A 136 21.10 6.52 -18.82
CA THR A 136 21.55 6.04 -20.14
C THR A 136 22.55 7.00 -20.79
N HIS A 137 22.43 8.31 -20.53
CA HIS A 137 23.15 9.34 -21.28
C HIS A 137 24.10 10.21 -20.44
N SER A 138 24.09 10.11 -19.11
CA SER A 138 24.87 10.99 -18.22
C SER A 138 25.26 10.32 -16.90
N ALA A 139 26.21 10.90 -16.18
CA ALA A 139 26.41 10.61 -14.76
C ALA A 139 25.22 11.20 -13.97
N ILE A 140 24.65 10.41 -13.06
CA ILE A 140 23.42 10.78 -12.34
C ILE A 140 23.64 10.67 -10.83
N PHE A 141 23.02 11.61 -10.12
CA PHE A 141 22.81 11.55 -8.68
C PHE A 141 21.29 11.58 -8.44
N ILE A 142 20.76 10.53 -7.81
CA ILE A 142 19.33 10.44 -7.44
C ILE A 142 19.26 10.48 -5.92
N LYS A 143 18.43 11.36 -5.34
CA LYS A 143 18.21 11.37 -3.89
C LYS A 143 17.22 10.27 -3.50
N GLU A 144 17.40 9.73 -2.30
CA GLU A 144 16.52 8.71 -1.73
C GLU A 144 15.05 9.16 -1.64
N GLU A 145 14.82 10.42 -1.28
CA GLU A 145 13.48 11.03 -1.25
C GLU A 145 12.83 10.97 -2.63
N ASP A 146 13.57 11.33 -3.68
CA ASP A 146 13.06 11.31 -5.05
C ASP A 146 12.76 9.89 -5.55
N VAL A 147 13.53 8.88 -5.09
CA VAL A 147 13.26 7.46 -5.36
C VAL A 147 11.96 7.05 -4.68
N SER A 148 11.82 7.32 -3.38
CA SER A 148 10.61 6.99 -2.63
C SER A 148 9.37 7.65 -3.27
N ASP A 149 9.45 8.93 -3.62
CA ASP A 149 8.34 9.66 -4.24
C ASP A 149 7.96 9.08 -5.61
N THR A 150 8.94 8.61 -6.38
CA THR A 150 8.69 8.04 -7.72
C THR A 150 8.03 6.66 -7.62
N PHE A 151 8.54 5.79 -6.75
CA PHE A 151 8.16 4.38 -6.74
C PHE A 151 7.05 4.02 -5.76
N ASN A 152 6.83 4.78 -4.68
CA ASN A 152 5.76 4.51 -3.72
C ASN A 152 4.40 4.40 -4.43
N GLY A 153 3.71 3.28 -4.29
CA GLY A 153 2.41 3.04 -4.95
C GLY A 153 2.43 3.02 -6.49
N LEU A 154 3.60 3.03 -7.14
CA LEU A 154 3.69 2.91 -8.60
C LEU A 154 3.26 1.51 -9.05
N ILE A 155 3.73 0.47 -8.35
CA ILE A 155 3.36 -0.93 -8.64
C ILE A 155 1.84 -1.11 -8.62
N ASP A 156 1.16 -0.52 -7.64
CA ASP A 156 -0.30 -0.57 -7.50
C ASP A 156 -1.04 0.00 -8.70
N LYS A 157 -0.61 1.18 -9.12
CA LYS A 157 -1.22 1.89 -10.25
C LYS A 157 -0.97 1.15 -11.56
N VAL A 158 0.24 0.64 -11.75
CA VAL A 158 0.65 -0.15 -12.91
C VAL A 158 -0.12 -1.47 -12.97
N ASP A 159 -0.15 -2.23 -11.87
CA ASP A 159 -0.87 -3.51 -11.80
C ASP A 159 -2.37 -3.30 -11.99
N THR A 160 -2.97 -2.31 -11.32
CA THR A 160 -4.41 -2.03 -11.45
C THR A 160 -4.77 -1.67 -12.89
N PHE A 161 -3.98 -0.81 -13.52
CA PHE A 161 -4.18 -0.44 -14.93
C PHE A 161 -4.10 -1.66 -15.85
N PHE A 162 -3.04 -2.46 -15.75
CA PHE A 162 -2.85 -3.60 -16.66
C PHE A 162 -3.82 -4.75 -16.37
N LEU A 163 -4.26 -4.96 -15.13
CA LEU A 163 -5.34 -5.89 -14.81
C LEU A 163 -6.66 -5.48 -15.48
N GLN A 164 -6.95 -4.18 -15.55
CA GLN A 164 -8.15 -3.67 -16.22
C GLN A 164 -8.06 -3.81 -17.74
N GLU A 165 -6.95 -3.39 -18.35
CA GLU A 165 -6.81 -3.30 -19.80
C GLU A 165 -6.44 -4.63 -20.48
N LEU A 166 -5.63 -5.46 -19.82
CA LEU A 166 -5.15 -6.74 -20.37
C LEU A 166 -5.92 -7.95 -19.82
N LYS A 167 -6.68 -7.77 -18.74
CA LYS A 167 -7.56 -8.78 -18.12
C LYS A 167 -6.80 -10.08 -17.83
N GLY A 168 -7.42 -11.23 -18.08
CA GLY A 168 -6.84 -12.56 -17.83
C GLY A 168 -5.54 -12.88 -18.57
N ASN A 169 -5.06 -12.01 -19.47
CA ASN A 169 -3.75 -12.16 -20.09
C ASN A 169 -2.61 -11.57 -19.24
N TYR A 170 -2.93 -10.75 -18.23
CA TYR A 170 -1.95 -10.14 -17.34
C TYR A 170 -2.00 -10.77 -15.95
N SER A 171 -0.83 -11.13 -15.44
CA SER A 171 -0.65 -11.56 -14.05
C SER A 171 0.06 -10.44 -13.29
N SER A 172 -0.56 -9.98 -12.20
CA SER A 172 -0.05 -8.87 -11.39
C SER A 172 1.37 -9.17 -10.89
N VAL A 173 2.23 -8.16 -10.95
CA VAL A 173 3.63 -8.29 -10.51
C VAL A 173 3.73 -8.32 -8.98
N SER A 174 2.80 -7.67 -8.29
CA SER A 174 2.64 -7.75 -6.84
C SER A 174 2.20 -9.13 -6.32
N GLY A 175 1.75 -10.03 -7.19
CA GLY A 175 1.23 -11.35 -6.80
C GLY A 175 -0.23 -11.38 -6.40
N TYR A 176 -0.98 -10.29 -6.56
CA TYR A 176 -2.43 -10.22 -6.35
C TYR A 176 -3.25 -11.24 -7.15
N THR A 177 -2.93 -11.47 -8.43
CA THR A 177 -3.57 -12.52 -9.25
C THR A 177 -3.35 -13.89 -8.62
N LYS A 178 -2.12 -14.20 -8.21
CA LYS A 178 -1.78 -15.47 -7.54
C LYS A 178 -2.49 -15.61 -6.20
N PHE A 179 -2.61 -14.53 -5.43
CA PHE A 179 -3.38 -14.50 -4.18
C PHE A 179 -4.85 -14.85 -4.42
N LYS A 180 -5.49 -14.26 -5.44
CA LYS A 180 -6.87 -14.60 -5.83
C LYS A 180 -7.01 -16.07 -6.25
N ASP A 181 -6.06 -16.58 -7.05
CA ASP A 181 -6.07 -17.98 -7.49
C ASP A 181 -5.92 -18.95 -6.30
N GLU A 182 -5.05 -18.61 -5.35
CA GLU A 182 -4.85 -19.39 -4.13
C GLU A 182 -6.06 -19.31 -3.19
N TYR A 183 -6.74 -18.17 -3.12
CA TYR A 183 -8.03 -18.05 -2.44
C TYR A 183 -9.13 -18.90 -3.08
N GLN A 184 -9.22 -18.92 -4.41
CA GLN A 184 -10.19 -19.80 -5.09
C GLN A 184 -9.92 -21.28 -4.77
N LYS A 185 -8.64 -21.70 -4.82
CA LYS A 185 -8.25 -23.07 -4.43
C LYS A 185 -8.57 -23.38 -2.96
N TYR A 186 -8.51 -22.38 -2.09
CA TYR A 186 -8.89 -22.52 -0.68
C TYR A 186 -10.39 -22.76 -0.54
N LEU A 187 -11.22 -22.01 -1.27
CA LEU A 187 -12.67 -22.21 -1.30
C LEU A 187 -13.05 -23.61 -1.82
N ASP A 188 -12.38 -24.06 -2.88
CA ASP A 188 -12.64 -25.38 -3.48
C ASP A 188 -12.29 -26.56 -2.53
N LYS A 189 -11.46 -26.32 -1.50
CA LYS A 189 -10.99 -27.32 -0.53
C LYS A 189 -11.68 -27.26 0.83
N SER A 190 -12.33 -26.15 1.17
CA SER A 190 -12.93 -25.98 2.50
C SER A 190 -14.28 -26.69 2.58
N ASP A 191 -14.39 -27.71 3.45
CA ASP A 191 -15.69 -28.21 3.91
C ASP A 191 -16.54 -27.05 4.47
N GLU A 192 -17.81 -26.98 4.09
CA GLU A 192 -18.75 -25.86 4.28
C GLU A 192 -18.97 -25.40 5.74
N THR A 193 -18.31 -25.96 6.75
CA THR A 193 -18.74 -25.80 8.15
C THR A 193 -17.74 -25.23 9.16
N LYS A 194 -16.50 -24.83 8.84
CA LYS A 194 -15.60 -24.23 9.87
C LYS A 194 -14.55 -23.19 9.42
N LYS A 195 -14.81 -22.33 8.43
CA LYS A 195 -13.81 -21.32 7.98
C LYS A 195 -14.36 -19.89 7.78
N ASP A 196 -15.38 -19.50 8.54
CA ASP A 196 -16.13 -18.26 8.29
C ASP A 196 -15.28 -16.99 8.48
N ILE A 197 -14.53 -16.87 9.60
CA ILE A 197 -13.75 -15.65 9.89
C ILE A 197 -12.63 -15.44 8.86
N LYS A 198 -11.84 -16.47 8.55
CA LYS A 198 -10.72 -16.35 7.58
C LYS A 198 -11.24 -16.05 6.17
N ARG A 199 -12.34 -16.71 5.77
CA ARG A 199 -12.99 -16.47 4.48
C ARG A 199 -13.46 -15.02 4.37
N GLU A 200 -14.26 -14.56 5.32
CA GLU A 200 -14.77 -13.18 5.35
C GLU A 200 -13.63 -12.16 5.38
N THR A 201 -12.56 -12.45 6.15
CA THR A 201 -11.34 -11.63 6.19
C THR A 201 -10.72 -11.49 4.79
N ILE A 202 -10.52 -12.60 4.08
CA ILE A 202 -9.92 -12.56 2.73
C ILE A 202 -10.85 -11.87 1.74
N GLU A 203 -12.16 -12.13 1.78
CA GLU A 203 -13.14 -11.48 0.91
C GLU A 203 -13.12 -9.96 1.10
N LYS A 204 -13.09 -9.49 2.35
CA LYS A 204 -13.03 -8.06 2.69
C LYS A 204 -11.71 -7.41 2.29
N LEU A 205 -10.59 -8.13 2.39
CA LEU A 205 -9.31 -7.65 1.87
C LEU A 205 -9.30 -7.57 0.33
N ILE A 206 -9.85 -8.56 -0.36
CA ILE A 206 -9.98 -8.53 -1.83
C ILE A 206 -10.86 -7.37 -2.26
N GLU A 207 -11.99 -7.15 -1.55
CA GLU A 207 -12.88 -6.01 -1.76
C GLU A 207 -12.13 -4.69 -1.55
N ALA A 208 -11.43 -4.54 -0.43
CA ALA A 208 -10.65 -3.35 -0.10
C ALA A 208 -9.59 -3.07 -1.16
N PHE A 209 -8.81 -4.08 -1.56
CA PHE A 209 -7.78 -3.93 -2.58
C PHE A 209 -8.35 -3.53 -3.93
N SER A 210 -9.45 -4.15 -4.34
CA SER A 210 -10.12 -3.81 -5.60
C SER A 210 -10.66 -2.38 -5.61
N GLN A 211 -11.34 -1.95 -4.54
CA GLN A 211 -11.96 -0.62 -4.48
C GLN A 211 -10.94 0.50 -4.25
N CYS A 212 -9.82 0.20 -3.58
CA CYS A 212 -8.77 1.16 -3.26
C CYS A 212 -7.64 1.19 -4.30
N SER A 213 -7.75 0.43 -5.41
CA SER A 213 -6.69 0.28 -6.42
C SER A 213 -5.34 -0.15 -5.81
N LEU A 214 -5.42 -1.12 -4.88
CA LEU A 214 -4.27 -1.77 -4.28
C LEU A 214 -4.12 -3.18 -4.88
N SER A 215 -2.90 -3.67 -4.95
CA SER A 215 -2.57 -4.96 -5.55
C SER A 215 -1.53 -5.67 -4.71
N MET A 216 -1.91 -6.58 -3.82
CA MET A 216 -1.00 -7.25 -2.88
C MET A 216 -1.03 -8.77 -3.03
N GLY A 217 0.14 -9.42 -2.97
CA GLY A 217 0.31 -10.86 -2.89
C GLY A 217 0.36 -11.37 -1.45
N GLN A 218 0.41 -12.69 -1.29
CA GLN A 218 0.59 -13.32 0.03
C GLN A 218 2.00 -13.14 0.57
N ASN A 219 2.12 -13.13 1.90
CA ASN A 219 3.34 -12.82 2.66
C ASN A 219 3.97 -11.50 2.23
N GLU A 220 3.12 -10.51 1.97
CA GLU A 220 3.52 -9.18 1.57
C GLU A 220 3.04 -8.15 2.60
N ALA A 221 3.96 -7.27 2.99
CA ALA A 221 3.67 -6.05 3.72
C ALA A 221 3.72 -4.83 2.78
N ARG A 222 2.74 -3.94 2.92
CA ARG A 222 2.66 -2.69 2.15
C ARG A 222 2.29 -1.50 2.99
N VAL A 223 2.99 -0.39 2.78
CA VAL A 223 2.71 0.91 3.39
C VAL A 223 1.83 1.76 2.48
N ILE A 224 0.83 2.42 3.07
CA ILE A 224 -0.12 3.36 2.48
C ILE A 224 0.04 4.69 3.23
N ASP A 225 0.41 5.74 2.54
CA ASP A 225 0.62 7.10 3.08
C ASP A 225 -0.55 8.06 2.80
N ASP A 226 -1.46 7.71 1.88
CA ASP A 226 -2.68 8.48 1.62
C ASP A 226 -3.77 8.13 2.64
N ILE A 227 -4.09 9.07 3.53
CA ILE A 227 -5.12 8.90 4.56
C ILE A 227 -6.49 8.53 3.99
N ASN A 228 -6.84 9.00 2.78
CA ASN A 228 -8.14 8.69 2.20
C ASN A 228 -8.21 7.21 1.80
N VAL A 229 -7.10 6.69 1.23
CA VAL A 229 -6.98 5.27 0.89
C VAL A 229 -6.99 4.43 2.17
N ALA A 230 -6.21 4.81 3.18
CA ALA A 230 -6.20 4.10 4.46
C ALA A 230 -7.57 4.05 5.13
N MET A 231 -8.29 5.17 5.18
CA MET A 231 -9.64 5.23 5.76
C MET A 231 -10.68 4.46 4.93
N GLN A 232 -10.55 4.44 3.61
CA GLN A 232 -11.42 3.63 2.75
C GLN A 232 -11.19 2.13 2.99
N VAL A 233 -9.94 1.69 3.13
CA VAL A 233 -9.62 0.32 3.54
C VAL A 233 -10.27 -0.01 4.88
N MET A 234 -10.10 0.86 5.88
CA MET A 234 -10.68 0.65 7.21
C MET A 234 -12.21 0.59 7.18
N ALA A 235 -12.87 1.47 6.40
CA ALA A 235 -14.32 1.45 6.24
C ALA A 235 -14.82 0.14 5.62
N ILE A 236 -14.12 -0.39 4.61
CA ILE A 236 -14.49 -1.67 4.00
C ILE A 236 -14.29 -2.82 4.99
N LEU A 237 -13.16 -2.87 5.69
CA LEU A 237 -12.89 -3.92 6.68
C LEU A 237 -13.88 -3.91 7.85
N THR A 238 -14.19 -2.72 8.38
CA THR A 238 -15.12 -2.55 9.52
C THR A 238 -16.60 -2.64 9.13
N SER A 239 -16.94 -2.65 7.83
CA SER A 239 -18.30 -2.93 7.35
C SER A 239 -18.73 -4.40 7.46
N SER A 240 -17.82 -5.27 7.88
CA SER A 240 -18.02 -6.72 7.99
C SER A 240 -18.49 -7.12 9.39
N SER A 241 -18.74 -8.42 9.60
CA SER A 241 -18.99 -8.97 10.93
C SER A 241 -17.72 -9.29 11.71
N LEU A 242 -16.54 -9.04 11.11
CA LEU A 242 -15.25 -9.25 11.73
C LEU A 242 -15.07 -8.35 12.95
N THR A 243 -14.61 -8.94 14.05
CA THR A 243 -14.17 -8.19 15.23
C THR A 243 -12.68 -7.91 15.11
N PHE A 244 -12.27 -6.67 15.40
CA PHE A 244 -10.87 -6.27 15.40
C PHE A 244 -10.40 -6.00 16.82
N GLY A 245 -9.17 -6.42 17.14
CA GLY A 245 -8.47 -5.96 18.33
C GLY A 245 -7.21 -5.20 17.95
N ALA A 246 -6.55 -4.64 18.97
CA ALA A 246 -5.29 -3.93 18.80
C ALA A 246 -4.43 -3.99 20.05
N ASP A 247 -3.11 -3.94 19.81
CA ASP A 247 -2.14 -3.57 20.83
C ASP A 247 -1.60 -2.17 20.49
N PHE A 248 -1.68 -1.28 21.47
CA PHE A 248 -1.16 0.08 21.40
C PHE A 248 0.25 0.12 21.99
N TYR A 249 1.07 1.06 21.51
CA TYR A 249 2.46 1.11 21.94
C TYR A 249 2.62 1.40 23.45
N ASN A 250 1.61 2.00 24.09
CA ASN A 250 1.57 2.29 25.53
C ASN A 250 1.19 1.05 26.38
N ASN A 251 1.28 -0.15 25.81
CA ASN A 251 0.89 -1.44 26.41
C ASN A 251 -0.61 -1.62 26.66
N HIS A 252 -1.47 -0.70 26.24
CA HIS A 252 -2.90 -0.96 26.22
C HIS A 252 -3.18 -2.01 25.14
N ASN A 253 -4.13 -2.90 25.41
CA ASN A 253 -4.61 -3.87 24.46
C ASN A 253 -6.13 -3.90 24.49
N THR A 254 -6.73 -4.18 23.34
CA THR A 254 -8.18 -4.29 23.17
C THR A 254 -8.48 -5.53 22.36
N GLY A 255 -9.52 -6.26 22.76
CA GLY A 255 -10.12 -7.31 21.95
C GLY A 255 -11.22 -6.77 21.02
N GLN A 256 -11.64 -5.52 21.18
CA GLN A 256 -12.85 -5.01 20.54
C GLN A 256 -12.74 -3.52 20.19
N ILE A 257 -12.31 -3.26 18.97
CA ILE A 257 -12.41 -1.94 18.33
C ILE A 257 -13.86 -1.74 17.89
N GLY A 258 -14.48 -0.68 18.38
CA GLY A 258 -15.85 -0.31 18.00
C GLY A 258 -15.89 0.57 16.76
N GLU A 259 -15.05 1.60 16.69
CA GLU A 259 -15.06 2.55 15.58
C GLU A 259 -13.64 3.00 15.22
N VAL A 260 -13.35 3.11 13.92
CA VAL A 260 -12.19 3.82 13.39
C VAL A 260 -12.69 4.96 12.52
N LYS A 261 -12.45 6.20 12.94
CA LYS A 261 -12.96 7.40 12.24
C LYS A 261 -11.90 8.46 12.02
N ARG A 262 -12.10 9.23 10.94
CA ARG A 262 -11.34 10.45 10.68
C ARG A 262 -12.05 11.62 11.34
N ILE A 263 -11.40 12.25 12.32
CA ILE A 263 -11.93 13.37 13.10
C ILE A 263 -11.31 14.72 12.74
N GLY A 264 -10.40 14.74 11.77
CA GLY A 264 -9.78 15.95 11.25
C GLY A 264 -9.18 15.75 9.85
N SER A 265 -8.43 16.73 9.34
CA SER A 265 -7.70 16.61 8.07
C SER A 265 -6.74 15.43 8.05
N ASP A 266 -6.07 15.20 9.16
CA ASP A 266 -4.99 14.25 9.34
C ASP A 266 -5.11 13.51 10.68
N LEU A 267 -6.21 13.71 11.41
CA LEU A 267 -6.44 13.12 12.73
C LEU A 267 -7.37 11.91 12.63
N ILE A 268 -6.92 10.76 13.13
CA ILE A 268 -7.70 9.53 13.25
C ILE A 268 -8.00 9.26 14.73
N SER A 269 -9.18 8.71 14.98
CA SER A 269 -9.64 8.20 16.26
C SER A 269 -9.96 6.70 16.12
N ILE A 270 -9.45 5.90 17.06
CA ILE A 270 -9.77 4.48 17.23
C ILE A 270 -10.45 4.35 18.59
N PHE A 271 -11.75 4.07 18.58
CA PHE A 271 -12.52 3.83 19.79
C PHE A 271 -12.56 2.33 20.11
N THR A 272 -12.28 1.99 21.36
CA THR A 272 -12.30 0.61 21.86
C THR A 272 -13.44 0.42 22.85
N GLU A 273 -14.29 -0.58 22.63
CA GLU A 273 -15.51 -0.79 23.41
C GLU A 273 -15.25 -1.39 24.78
N ASP A 274 -14.30 -2.32 24.87
CA ASP A 274 -13.94 -3.03 26.10
C ASP A 274 -13.30 -2.10 27.13
N ASN A 275 -12.41 -1.22 26.68
CA ASN A 275 -11.70 -0.28 27.55
C ASN A 275 -12.33 1.12 27.57
N GLN A 276 -13.42 1.35 26.82
CA GLN A 276 -14.10 2.65 26.70
C GLN A 276 -13.09 3.80 26.53
N THR A 277 -12.22 3.67 25.53
CA THR A 277 -11.13 4.62 25.29
C THR A 277 -11.08 5.03 23.83
N ASP A 278 -10.99 6.33 23.58
CA ASP A 278 -10.82 6.95 22.27
C ASP A 278 -9.34 7.33 22.09
N TYR A 279 -8.62 6.52 21.30
CA TYR A 279 -7.22 6.74 20.99
C TYR A 279 -7.09 7.62 19.74
N ARG A 280 -6.45 8.78 19.88
CA ARG A 280 -6.32 9.77 18.81
C ARG A 280 -4.87 9.93 18.40
N PHE A 281 -4.62 10.08 17.11
CA PHE A 281 -3.27 10.28 16.60
C PHE A 281 -3.32 10.95 15.22
N LYS A 282 -2.30 11.77 14.94
CA LYS A 282 -2.11 12.31 13.60
C LYS A 282 -1.58 11.22 12.69
N PHE A 283 -2.32 10.88 11.66
CA PHE A 283 -1.98 9.83 10.70
C PHE A 283 -0.73 10.19 9.92
N LYS A 284 0.20 9.23 9.86
CA LYS A 284 1.35 9.27 8.96
C LYS A 284 1.24 8.22 7.87
N SER A 285 1.02 6.97 8.27
CA SER A 285 0.91 5.85 7.34
C SER A 285 0.20 4.64 7.96
N LEU A 286 -0.30 3.76 7.10
CA LEU A 286 -0.88 2.46 7.42
C LEU A 286 -0.06 1.38 6.72
N LEU A 287 0.39 0.36 7.44
CA LEU A 287 0.96 -0.84 6.86
C LEU A 287 -0.04 -1.98 6.94
N ILE A 288 -0.29 -2.65 5.82
CA ILE A 288 -1.09 -3.88 5.75
C ILE A 288 -0.13 -5.03 5.49
N TYR A 289 -0.21 -6.07 6.31
CA TYR A 289 0.45 -7.35 6.07
C TYR A 289 -0.59 -8.41 5.69
N LEU A 290 -0.41 -9.02 4.53
CA LEU A 290 -1.26 -10.09 4.02
C LEU A 290 -0.58 -11.45 4.19
N PRO A 291 -1.02 -12.31 5.14
CA PRO A 291 -0.44 -13.63 5.34
C PRO A 291 -0.92 -14.64 4.29
N GLU A 292 -0.40 -15.86 4.36
CA GLU A 292 -0.86 -16.96 3.51
C GLU A 292 -2.35 -17.24 3.70
N VAL A 293 -3.03 -17.58 2.59
CA VAL A 293 -4.48 -17.83 2.55
C VAL A 293 -4.86 -19.04 3.40
N ASP A 294 -4.04 -20.09 3.38
CA ASP A 294 -4.27 -21.34 4.10
C ASP A 294 -3.83 -21.31 5.57
N SER A 295 -3.07 -20.29 5.98
CA SER A 295 -2.71 -20.06 7.38
C SER A 295 -3.88 -19.53 8.22
N ASP A 296 -3.85 -19.81 9.52
CA ASP A 296 -4.73 -19.18 10.52
C ASP A 296 -4.24 -17.79 10.95
N PHE A 297 -3.18 -17.29 10.31
CA PHE A 297 -2.60 -16.00 10.65
C PHE A 297 -3.51 -14.85 10.21
N SER A 298 -3.69 -13.89 11.10
CA SER A 298 -4.45 -12.67 10.89
C SER A 298 -3.68 -11.75 9.95
N PRO A 299 -4.35 -11.08 8.99
CA PRO A 299 -3.78 -9.85 8.45
C PRO A 299 -3.51 -8.88 9.59
N ILE A 300 -2.40 -8.16 9.48
CA ILE A 300 -1.96 -7.20 10.51
C ILE A 300 -1.97 -5.81 9.90
N LEU A 301 -2.58 -4.87 10.60
CA LEU A 301 -2.64 -3.47 10.19
C LEU A 301 -1.87 -2.62 11.19
N PHE A 302 -0.69 -2.12 10.84
CA PHE A 302 0.05 -1.20 11.70
C PHE A 302 -0.26 0.25 11.34
N PHE A 303 -0.53 1.07 12.35
CA PHE A 303 -0.65 2.52 12.18
C PHE A 303 0.61 3.22 12.65
N GLU A 304 1.09 4.17 11.86
CA GLU A 304 2.14 5.12 12.23
C GLU A 304 1.51 6.48 12.51
N ALA A 305 1.88 7.07 13.63
CA ALA A 305 1.57 8.45 13.97
C ALA A 305 2.70 9.39 13.51
N ASP A 306 2.32 10.61 13.16
CA ASP A 306 3.21 11.75 12.99
C ASP A 306 3.20 12.65 14.24
N ASP A 307 4.17 13.56 14.33
CA ASP A 307 4.20 14.57 15.39
C ASP A 307 2.97 15.48 15.27
N SER A 308 2.24 15.63 16.38
CA SER A 308 1.03 16.44 16.48
C SER A 308 1.18 17.57 17.47
N VAL A 309 0.36 18.61 17.29
CA VAL A 309 0.28 19.77 18.18
C VAL A 309 -1.10 19.85 18.79
N VAL A 310 -1.16 20.40 20.00
CA VAL A 310 -2.40 20.72 20.71
C VAL A 310 -2.46 22.22 20.94
N ASP A 311 -3.68 22.71 21.18
CA ASP A 311 -3.91 24.12 21.51
C ASP A 311 -3.09 24.53 22.74
N ASP A 312 -2.70 25.80 22.78
CA ASP A 312 -1.79 26.34 23.80
C ASP A 312 -2.30 26.10 25.23
N GLU A 313 -3.61 26.11 25.44
CA GLU A 313 -4.24 25.85 26.72
C GLU A 313 -4.01 24.42 27.25
N TYR A 314 -3.80 23.44 26.35
CA TYR A 314 -3.60 22.03 26.71
C TYR A 314 -2.13 21.64 26.85
N LYS A 315 -1.19 22.48 26.40
CA LYS A 315 0.26 22.18 26.44
C LYS A 315 0.77 21.81 27.83
N ARG A 316 0.22 22.43 28.88
CA ARG A 316 0.59 22.16 30.28
C ARG A 316 0.17 20.77 30.78
N PHE A 317 -0.75 20.10 30.09
CA PHE A 317 -1.25 18.77 30.45
C PHE A 317 -0.56 17.65 29.67
N ILE A 318 0.32 17.98 28.73
CA ILE A 318 1.14 17.00 28.02
C ILE A 318 2.09 16.33 29.01
N LYS A 319 2.13 15.00 28.97
CA LYS A 319 3.07 14.18 29.74
C LYS A 319 3.90 13.30 28.81
N ASN A 320 5.05 12.88 29.27
CA ASN A 320 5.78 11.79 28.63
C ASN A 320 5.31 10.46 29.24
N ASP A 321 5.05 9.47 28.41
CA ASP A 321 4.84 8.10 28.88
C ASP A 321 6.18 7.42 29.25
N TYR A 322 6.11 6.15 29.63
CA TYR A 322 7.29 5.36 30.03
C TYR A 322 8.32 5.17 28.91
N SER A 323 7.93 5.38 27.65
CA SER A 323 8.81 5.32 26.48
C SER A 323 9.39 6.68 26.09
N GLY A 324 9.02 7.75 26.81
CA GLY A 324 9.43 9.11 26.53
C GLY A 324 8.63 9.79 25.42
N LYS A 325 7.53 9.19 24.96
CA LYS A 325 6.63 9.78 23.95
C LYS A 325 5.61 10.69 24.61
N GLN A 326 5.29 11.79 23.92
CA GLN A 326 4.33 12.78 24.39
C GLN A 326 2.90 12.29 24.16
N VAL A 327 2.11 12.35 25.23
CA VAL A 327 0.71 11.98 25.25
C VAL A 327 -0.10 13.01 26.02
N LEU A 328 -1.36 13.18 25.63
CA LEU A 328 -2.35 13.97 26.32
C LEU A 328 -3.53 13.06 26.67
N SER A 329 -3.69 12.76 27.95
CA SER A 329 -4.76 11.89 28.46
C SER A 329 -5.87 12.73 29.08
N GLY A 330 -7.12 12.37 28.84
CA GLY A 330 -8.28 13.06 29.38
C GLY A 330 -9.52 12.18 29.44
N ILE A 331 -10.66 12.79 29.73
CA ILE A 331 -11.98 12.14 29.66
C ILE A 331 -12.91 12.94 28.76
N HIS A 332 -13.74 12.25 27.98
CA HIS A 332 -14.88 12.85 27.32
C HIS A 332 -16.11 12.68 28.21
N LEU A 333 -16.67 13.79 28.68
CA LEU A 333 -17.97 13.82 29.34
C LEU A 333 -19.06 13.88 28.26
N VAL A 334 -19.66 12.72 27.95
CA VAL A 334 -20.55 12.53 26.80
C VAL A 334 -21.77 13.44 26.90
N ASP A 335 -22.35 13.55 28.09
CA ASP A 335 -23.55 14.35 28.36
C ASP A 335 -23.33 15.86 28.16
N GLU A 336 -22.08 16.30 28.23
CA GLU A 336 -21.69 17.72 28.10
C GLU A 336 -21.03 18.02 26.74
N ALA A 337 -20.79 17.01 25.91
CA ALA A 337 -19.97 17.09 24.69
C ALA A 337 -18.63 17.81 24.93
N ARG A 338 -18.03 17.57 26.11
CA ARG A 338 -16.84 18.28 26.59
C ARG A 338 -15.72 17.30 26.90
N ILE A 339 -14.50 17.69 26.55
CA ILE A 339 -13.28 16.97 26.92
C ILE A 339 -12.60 17.72 28.05
N GLU A 340 -12.20 17.00 29.09
CA GLU A 340 -11.42 17.51 30.20
C GLU A 340 -10.05 16.83 30.24
N TYR A 341 -9.00 17.63 30.34
CA TYR A 341 -7.60 17.19 30.39
C TYR A 341 -6.92 17.55 31.71
N ASP A 342 -7.55 18.41 32.52
CA ASP A 342 -7.04 18.79 33.82
C ASP A 342 -7.17 17.64 34.83
N LYS A 343 -6.02 17.09 35.23
CA LYS A 343 -5.95 15.95 36.15
C LYS A 343 -6.65 16.21 37.48
N GLU A 344 -6.63 17.44 38.01
CA GLU A 344 -7.29 17.75 39.29
C GLU A 344 -8.81 17.69 39.14
N LYS A 345 -9.34 18.23 38.03
CA LYS A 345 -10.77 18.16 37.74
C LYS A 345 -11.23 16.74 37.43
N ILE A 346 -10.42 15.97 36.71
CA ILE A 346 -10.70 14.54 36.43
C ILE A 346 -10.75 13.75 37.75
N ASN A 347 -9.77 13.94 38.63
CA ASN A 347 -9.75 13.29 39.94
C ASN A 347 -10.95 13.69 40.80
N THR A 348 -11.32 14.98 40.77
CA THR A 348 -12.52 15.49 41.47
C THR A 348 -13.79 14.84 40.92
N PHE A 349 -13.91 14.75 39.59
CA PHE A 349 -15.03 14.09 38.93
C PHE A 349 -15.18 12.63 39.37
N PHE A 350 -14.10 11.85 39.38
CA PHE A 350 -14.13 10.46 39.86
C PHE A 350 -14.47 10.36 41.35
N TYR A 351 -13.89 11.24 42.18
CA TYR A 351 -14.20 11.29 43.60
C TYR A 351 -15.68 11.61 43.86
N ASP A 352 -16.26 12.57 43.12
CA ASP A 352 -17.66 12.96 43.27
C ASP A 352 -18.60 11.85 42.77
N MET A 353 -18.24 11.12 41.72
CA MET A 353 -18.97 9.94 41.24
C MET A 353 -18.95 8.80 42.28
N ASP A 354 -17.78 8.49 42.84
CA ASP A 354 -17.62 7.39 43.80
C ASP A 354 -18.33 7.67 45.13
N ASN A 355 -18.55 8.95 45.47
CA ASN A 355 -19.26 9.37 46.68
C ASN A 355 -20.74 9.71 46.43
N ASP A 356 -21.32 9.34 45.28
CA ASP A 356 -22.70 9.66 44.88
C ASP A 356 -23.05 11.16 45.02
N SER A 357 -22.05 12.03 44.95
CA SER A 357 -22.19 13.47 45.16
C SER A 357 -22.69 14.19 43.89
N ILE A 358 -22.55 13.53 42.74
CA ILE A 358 -23.14 13.93 41.47
C ILE A 358 -23.90 12.75 40.85
N PRO A 359 -24.94 13.01 40.03
CA PRO A 359 -25.58 11.96 39.25
C PRO A 359 -24.56 11.24 38.36
N TYR A 360 -24.77 9.95 38.11
CA TYR A 360 -23.97 9.19 37.15
C TYR A 360 -23.96 9.90 35.79
N ARG A 361 -22.76 10.08 35.23
CA ARG A 361 -22.55 10.69 33.91
C ARG A 361 -21.83 9.71 33.01
N SER A 362 -22.22 9.68 31.74
CA SER A 362 -21.52 8.86 30.76
C SER A 362 -20.19 9.51 30.38
N PHE A 363 -19.11 8.75 30.46
CA PHE A 363 -17.79 9.20 30.04
C PHE A 363 -17.00 8.07 29.38
N TRP A 364 -16.00 8.44 28.59
CA TRP A 364 -14.96 7.53 28.13
C TRP A 364 -13.59 8.22 28.19
N SER A 365 -12.53 7.42 28.27
CA SER A 365 -11.16 7.93 28.31
C SER A 365 -10.73 8.43 26.93
N ILE A 366 -9.84 9.41 26.89
CA ILE A 366 -9.17 9.87 25.67
C ILE A 366 -7.66 9.73 25.88
N GLU A 367 -6.99 9.13 24.91
CA GLU A 367 -5.53 9.10 24.83
C GLU A 367 -5.10 9.69 23.49
N TYR A 368 -4.56 10.91 23.51
CA TYR A 368 -4.07 11.59 22.32
C TYR A 368 -2.54 11.49 22.23
N TYR A 369 -2.07 10.76 21.24
CA TYR A 369 -0.66 10.58 20.93
C TYR A 369 -0.12 11.73 20.09
N LEU A 370 0.92 12.37 20.62
CA LEU A 370 1.49 13.59 20.03
C LEU A 370 2.87 13.36 19.42
N SER A 371 3.54 12.25 19.76
CA SER A 371 4.84 11.91 19.19
C SER A 371 4.72 10.94 18.02
N LYS A 372 5.58 11.16 17.02
CA LYS A 372 5.71 10.25 15.88
C LYS A 372 6.16 8.84 16.27
N GLY A 373 5.81 7.89 15.43
CA GLY A 373 6.27 6.51 15.48
C GLY A 373 5.11 5.52 15.33
N ILE A 374 5.42 4.23 15.44
CA ILE A 374 4.39 3.20 15.39
C ILE A 374 3.46 3.36 16.59
N PHE A 375 2.18 3.51 16.29
CA PHE A 375 1.13 3.83 17.23
C PHE A 375 0.46 2.56 17.77
N CYS A 376 -0.02 1.70 16.87
CA CYS A 376 -0.62 0.42 17.21
C CYS A 376 -0.50 -0.59 16.06
N PHE A 377 -0.83 -1.84 16.34
CA PHE A 377 -1.27 -2.76 15.30
C PHE A 377 -2.65 -3.29 15.60
N MET A 378 -3.44 -3.54 14.55
CA MET A 378 -4.73 -4.21 14.60
C MET A 378 -4.64 -5.61 14.01
N ASN A 379 -5.48 -6.50 14.52
CA ASN A 379 -5.66 -7.86 14.03
C ASN A 379 -7.15 -8.22 14.01
N VAL A 380 -7.51 -9.20 13.19
CA VAL A 380 -8.83 -9.83 13.22
C VAL A 380 -8.87 -10.81 14.39
N GLN A 381 -9.86 -10.66 15.26
CA GLN A 381 -10.06 -11.56 16.40
C GLN A 381 -10.52 -12.94 15.94
N GLY A 382 -10.10 -13.97 16.66
CA GLY A 382 -10.31 -15.36 16.28
C GLY A 382 -9.26 -15.92 15.30
N LEU A 383 -8.32 -15.10 14.83
CA LEU A 383 -7.15 -15.52 14.07
C LEU A 383 -5.86 -15.33 14.88
N ASN A 384 -4.82 -16.09 14.54
CA ASN A 384 -3.51 -16.01 15.19
C ASN A 384 -2.74 -14.77 14.71
N TYR A 385 -2.09 -14.02 15.59
CA TYR A 385 -1.25 -12.87 15.21
C TYR A 385 0.16 -12.94 15.82
N GLY A 386 0.55 -14.11 16.33
CA GLY A 386 1.89 -14.41 16.81
C GLY A 386 2.42 -13.41 17.84
N SER A 387 3.69 -13.04 17.70
CA SER A 387 4.37 -12.09 18.58
C SER A 387 4.48 -10.69 17.99
N MET A 388 3.45 -10.21 17.28
CA MET A 388 3.49 -8.88 16.62
C MET A 388 3.74 -7.72 17.57
N ARG A 389 3.42 -7.88 18.87
CA ARG A 389 3.82 -6.92 19.91
C ARG A 389 5.34 -6.69 20.00
N ARG A 390 6.16 -7.70 19.70
CA ARG A 390 7.62 -7.53 19.63
C ARG A 390 8.02 -6.62 18.46
N VAL A 391 7.30 -6.70 17.34
CA VAL A 391 7.52 -5.84 16.17
C VAL A 391 7.12 -4.40 16.47
N LEU A 392 5.97 -4.21 17.13
CA LEU A 392 5.50 -2.90 17.61
C LEU A 392 6.52 -2.22 18.53
N ASN A 393 7.10 -2.96 19.47
CA ASN A 393 8.04 -2.42 20.45
C ASN A 393 9.49 -2.29 19.93
N GLY A 394 9.86 -3.06 18.91
CA GLY A 394 11.23 -3.15 18.41
C GLY A 394 11.53 -2.31 17.18
N SER A 395 10.52 -1.74 16.52
CA SER A 395 10.68 -1.01 15.25
C SER A 395 10.37 0.48 15.43
N HIS A 396 11.10 1.33 14.71
CA HIS A 396 10.92 2.78 14.78
C HIS A 396 9.99 3.31 13.68
N THR A 397 9.94 2.64 12.52
CA THR A 397 9.12 3.06 11.37
C THR A 397 8.42 1.88 10.69
N LEU A 398 7.33 2.14 9.96
CA LEU A 398 6.66 1.07 9.20
C LEU A 398 7.49 0.53 8.04
N LYS A 399 8.43 1.30 7.49
CA LYS A 399 9.36 0.78 6.47
C LYS A 399 10.25 -0.33 7.03
N GLU A 400 10.72 -0.19 8.27
CA GLU A 400 11.47 -1.25 8.96
C GLU A 400 10.60 -2.50 9.17
N VAL A 401 9.37 -2.31 9.64
CA VAL A 401 8.39 -3.40 9.79
C VAL A 401 8.14 -4.11 8.47
N GLN A 402 7.94 -3.34 7.39
CA GLN A 402 7.72 -3.87 6.05
C GLN A 402 8.87 -4.79 5.61
N VAL A 403 10.11 -4.36 5.83
CA VAL A 403 11.30 -5.17 5.51
C VAL A 403 11.37 -6.43 6.37
N ILE A 404 11.10 -6.33 7.68
CA ILE A 404 11.10 -7.48 8.58
C ILE A 404 10.07 -8.52 8.12
N LEU A 405 8.83 -8.09 7.86
CA LEU A 405 7.74 -8.97 7.45
C LEU A 405 7.97 -9.58 6.06
N ASN A 406 8.52 -8.80 5.13
CA ASN A 406 8.83 -9.29 3.78
C ASN A 406 10.03 -10.25 3.72
N ARG A 407 10.89 -10.26 4.75
CA ARG A 407 12.06 -11.15 4.89
C ARG A 407 11.79 -12.42 5.67
N GLY A 408 10.75 -12.48 6.50
CA GLY A 408 10.38 -13.65 7.31
C GLY A 408 9.90 -14.86 6.52
N LYS A 409 10.39 -15.03 5.28
CA LYS A 409 10.17 -16.16 4.40
C LYS A 409 11.01 -17.36 4.79
#